data_AF-A0A2N3GB46-F1
#
_entry.id   AF-A0A2N3GB46-F1
#
_cell.length_a   1.000
_cell.length_b   1.000
_cell.length_c   1.000
_cell.angle_alpha   90.00
_cell.angle_beta   90.00
_cell.angle_gamma   90.00
#
_symmetry.space_group_name_H-M   'P 1'
#
loop_
_entity.id
_entity.type
_entity.pdbx_description
1 polymer ?
#
loop_
_entity_poly.entity_id
_entity_poly.type
_entity_poly.pdbx_seq_one_letter_code
_entity_poly.pdbx_strand_id
1 'polypeptide(L)'
;MKRAALVLLLLLVPALLVTGCIGRTQSPSGPAPSNGDIGEDPTPDDATNSDAPADGQEREVVIYLMGDDEKLHPYRGQVEGAGVASGALQALVAGPTAEDKAAGASSSVPVGTRVLGVSLDGGVATVNLSSEFAAGGGSLSIMSRVAQVVFTATQFSTIESVLFEIDGKPLDSLGGEGLILEGPQTRAKWEEFAPLILVEEPVRGDTATMGEPLLITGSANVFEAAFKVEVTDGDGLIIVSAPVMATSGSGTRGTFQASVTPKGGKNGFGAIVVSYDSAKDGTRVVVDEIPIEFK
;
A
#
# COMPACT_ATOMS: atom_id res chain seq x y z
N MET A 1 38.19 -24.18 39.01
CA MET A 1 39.47 -23.43 39.10
C MET A 1 39.92 -23.03 37.70
N LYS A 2 40.49 -21.83 37.55
CA LYS A 2 40.91 -21.10 36.33
C LYS A 2 39.80 -20.24 35.70
N ARG A 3 39.97 -18.94 35.44
CA ARG A 3 40.75 -17.83 36.01
C ARG A 3 40.19 -16.59 35.28
N ALA A 4 39.71 -15.60 36.03
CA ALA A 4 39.29 -14.30 35.50
C ALA A 4 40.49 -13.36 35.33
N ALA A 5 40.48 -12.50 34.31
CA ALA A 5 41.23 -11.24 34.20
C ALA A 5 40.59 -10.43 33.04
N LEU A 6 39.77 -9.43 33.32
CA LEU A 6 40.08 -8.03 33.68
C LEU A 6 40.29 -7.15 32.43
N VAL A 7 39.23 -6.40 32.13
CA VAL A 7 39.10 -5.34 31.12
C VAL A 7 39.70 -4.04 31.65
N LEU A 8 40.55 -3.37 30.88
CA LEU A 8 40.87 -1.94 31.04
C LEU A 8 41.55 -1.37 29.79
N LEU A 9 40.91 -0.46 29.06
CA LEU A 9 41.58 0.55 28.22
C LEU A 9 40.58 1.68 27.87
N LEU A 10 40.50 2.75 28.68
CA LEU A 10 41.18 4.05 28.57
C LEU A 10 40.58 5.00 27.51
N LEU A 11 39.75 5.92 28.03
CA LEU A 11 39.21 7.14 27.39
C LEU A 11 40.33 8.17 27.15
N LEU A 12 40.32 8.82 25.99
CA LEU A 12 41.10 10.04 25.75
C LEU A 12 40.28 11.05 24.93
N VAL A 13 39.93 12.15 25.60
CA VAL A 13 39.35 13.38 25.05
C VAL A 13 40.49 14.38 24.83
N PRO A 14 40.43 15.20 23.76
CA PRO A 14 40.97 16.54 23.86
C PRO A 14 39.93 17.60 23.47
N ALA A 15 39.67 18.50 24.43
CA ALA A 15 39.07 19.80 24.20
C ALA A 15 40.19 20.81 23.91
N LEU A 16 40.01 21.64 22.87
CA LEU A 16 40.82 22.85 22.65
C LEU A 16 39.88 24.01 22.32
N LEU A 17 40.10 25.14 23.00
CA LEU A 17 39.30 26.35 23.05
C LEU A 17 40.13 27.55 22.52
N VAL A 18 39.43 28.49 21.85
CA VAL A 18 39.61 29.98 21.95
C VAL A 18 40.77 30.59 21.10
N THR A 19 40.72 31.69 20.32
CA THR A 19 39.85 32.89 20.16
C THR A 19 40.25 33.72 18.91
N GLY A 20 39.37 34.65 18.46
CA GLY A 20 39.70 36.01 17.92
C GLY A 20 39.45 36.22 16.42
N CYS A 21 39.00 37.36 15.86
CA CYS A 21 38.63 38.70 16.35
C CYS A 21 37.71 39.43 15.32
N ILE A 22 37.13 40.55 15.76
CA ILE A 22 36.15 41.47 15.16
C ILE A 22 36.68 42.34 14.00
N GLY A 23 35.81 42.72 13.06
CA GLY A 23 35.97 43.90 12.20
C GLY A 23 34.68 44.32 11.47
N ARG A 24 34.14 45.52 11.77
CA ARG A 24 32.96 46.14 11.13
C ARG A 24 33.35 47.24 10.13
N THR A 25 32.38 47.55 9.26
CA THR A 25 32.09 48.80 8.50
C THR A 25 32.76 48.98 7.12
N GLN A 26 31.98 49.09 6.04
CA GLN A 26 31.42 50.33 5.46
C GLN A 26 30.71 50.06 4.12
N SER A 27 29.57 50.72 3.91
CA SER A 27 28.94 50.99 2.60
C SER A 27 29.48 52.31 2.04
N PRO A 28 29.43 52.51 0.72
CA PRO A 28 28.87 53.77 0.20
C PRO A 28 27.93 53.62 -1.03
N SER A 29 26.99 54.57 -1.08
CA SER A 29 25.94 54.88 -2.06
C SER A 29 26.46 55.26 -3.47
N GLY A 30 25.85 54.88 -4.60
CA GLY A 30 24.67 55.48 -5.29
C GLY A 30 24.98 55.59 -6.83
N PRO A 31 24.09 56.04 -7.75
CA PRO A 31 22.70 56.51 -7.62
C PRO A 31 21.67 55.79 -8.54
N ALA A 32 20.38 56.08 -8.31
CA ALA A 32 19.22 55.71 -9.15
C ALA A 32 18.95 56.72 -10.30
N PRO A 33 18.08 56.36 -11.27
CA PRO A 33 16.78 57.06 -11.32
C PRO A 33 15.54 56.17 -11.61
N SER A 34 14.49 56.40 -10.80
CA SER A 34 13.05 56.67 -11.07
C SER A 34 12.60 56.70 -12.56
N ASN A 35 11.41 56.29 -13.02
CA ASN A 35 10.07 56.09 -12.42
C ASN A 35 9.10 55.38 -13.42
N GLY A 36 8.00 54.80 -12.92
CA GLY A 36 6.73 54.56 -13.63
C GLY A 36 6.38 53.08 -13.79
N ASP A 37 5.17 52.58 -13.55
CA ASP A 37 3.90 53.11 -13.03
C ASP A 37 3.12 51.91 -12.48
N ILE A 38 2.07 52.18 -11.72
CA ILE A 38 1.27 51.31 -10.86
C ILE A 38 0.29 50.47 -11.69
N GLY A 39 0.16 49.18 -11.39
CA GLY A 39 -0.89 48.30 -11.93
C GLY A 39 -1.18 47.15 -10.99
N GLU A 40 -2.44 47.08 -10.55
CA GLU A 40 -3.12 46.15 -9.64
C GLU A 40 -2.42 44.85 -9.16
N ASP A 41 -2.49 44.67 -7.84
CA ASP A 41 -2.37 43.43 -7.09
C ASP A 41 -3.41 42.39 -7.60
N PRO A 42 -3.02 41.17 -8.04
CA PRO A 42 -3.99 40.13 -8.30
C PRO A 42 -4.44 39.55 -6.95
N THR A 43 -5.71 39.76 -6.65
CA THR A 43 -6.45 39.03 -5.62
C THR A 43 -6.24 37.51 -5.74
N PRO A 44 -6.21 36.76 -4.63
CA PRO A 44 -6.21 35.31 -4.66
C PRO A 44 -7.58 34.80 -5.08
N ASP A 45 -7.82 34.76 -6.40
CA ASP A 45 -8.94 34.03 -7.00
C ASP A 45 -8.58 32.55 -7.11
N ASP A 46 -9.22 31.78 -6.25
CA ASP A 46 -9.96 30.58 -6.63
C ASP A 46 -9.25 29.58 -7.57
N ALA A 47 -8.25 28.86 -7.04
CA ALA A 47 -7.88 27.56 -7.59
C ALA A 47 -8.91 26.51 -7.15
N THR A 48 -10.14 26.66 -7.66
CA THR A 48 -11.17 25.62 -7.62
C THR A 48 -10.69 24.41 -8.43
N ASN A 49 -10.77 23.24 -7.79
CA ASN A 49 -10.59 21.91 -8.38
C ASN A 49 -11.25 21.80 -9.77
N SER A 50 -10.47 21.45 -10.79
CA SER A 50 -11.03 20.93 -12.04
C SER A 50 -10.01 20.04 -12.76
N ASP A 51 -9.97 18.79 -12.33
CA ASP A 51 -9.78 17.68 -13.26
C ASP A 51 -10.79 16.59 -12.88
N ALA A 52 -12.08 16.94 -13.05
CA ALA A 52 -13.17 15.97 -12.98
C ALA A 52 -13.22 15.26 -14.35
N PRO A 53 -13.02 13.94 -14.40
CA PRO A 53 -13.04 13.23 -15.66
C PRO A 53 -14.47 13.09 -16.19
N ALA A 54 -14.57 12.95 -17.51
CA ALA A 54 -15.84 12.78 -18.22
C ALA A 54 -16.65 11.62 -17.63
N ASP A 55 -17.93 11.90 -17.40
CA ASP A 55 -18.92 10.98 -16.84
C ASP A 55 -19.07 9.74 -17.76
N GLY A 56 -18.98 8.53 -17.19
CA GLY A 56 -19.29 7.27 -17.89
C GLY A 56 -18.14 6.49 -18.56
N GLN A 57 -16.87 6.79 -18.32
CA GLN A 57 -15.78 5.86 -18.68
C GLN A 57 -15.56 4.84 -17.56
N GLU A 58 -15.61 3.55 -17.92
CA GLU A 58 -15.11 2.47 -17.06
C GLU A 58 -13.62 2.68 -16.78
N ARG A 59 -13.26 2.58 -15.50
CA ARG A 59 -11.89 2.67 -15.02
C ARG A 59 -11.58 1.45 -14.22
N GLU A 60 -10.40 0.92 -14.49
CA GLU A 60 -9.84 -0.13 -13.68
C GLU A 60 -9.28 0.46 -12.38
N VAL A 61 -9.58 -0.21 -11.28
CA VAL A 61 -9.11 0.10 -9.93
C VAL A 61 -8.61 -1.19 -9.29
N VAL A 62 -7.79 -1.10 -8.24
CA VAL A 62 -7.45 -2.29 -7.43
C VAL A 62 -8.37 -2.32 -6.21
N ILE A 63 -8.83 -3.51 -5.85
CA ILE A 63 -9.58 -3.77 -4.60
C ILE A 63 -8.91 -4.90 -3.84
N TYR A 64 -8.98 -4.85 -2.51
CA TYR A 64 -8.42 -5.90 -1.66
C TYR A 64 -9.51 -6.83 -1.16
N LEU A 65 -9.39 -8.10 -1.52
CA LEU A 65 -10.33 -9.16 -1.20
C LEU A 65 -9.65 -10.24 -0.36
N MET A 66 -10.44 -10.99 0.40
CA MET A 66 -9.96 -12.08 1.23
C MET A 66 -9.66 -13.32 0.36
N GLY A 67 -8.48 -13.90 0.50
CA GLY A 67 -8.17 -15.23 -0.03
C GLY A 67 -8.55 -16.34 0.94
N ASP A 68 -8.42 -17.59 0.48
CA ASP A 68 -8.61 -18.80 1.29
C ASP A 68 -7.60 -18.92 2.45
N ASP A 69 -6.50 -18.18 2.39
CA ASP A 69 -5.46 -18.06 3.43
C ASP A 69 -5.80 -17.03 4.52
N GLU A 70 -7.02 -16.47 4.49
CA GLU A 70 -7.49 -15.40 5.36
C GLU A 70 -6.62 -14.12 5.28
N LYS A 71 -5.90 -13.93 4.16
CA LYS A 71 -5.15 -12.70 3.86
C LYS A 71 -5.81 -11.88 2.76
N LEU A 72 -5.45 -10.60 2.73
CA LEU A 72 -5.87 -9.65 1.72
C LEU A 72 -4.95 -9.74 0.50
N HIS A 73 -5.57 -9.90 -0.65
CA HIS A 73 -4.93 -9.95 -1.95
C HIS A 73 -5.56 -8.92 -2.89
N PRO A 74 -4.76 -8.28 -3.76
CA PRO A 74 -5.27 -7.32 -4.73
C PRO A 74 -5.92 -8.02 -5.92
N TYR A 75 -7.02 -7.45 -6.40
CA TYR A 75 -7.76 -7.86 -7.59
C TYR A 75 -8.15 -6.63 -8.40
N ARG A 76 -8.31 -6.79 -9.73
CA ARG A 76 -8.88 -5.74 -10.56
C ARG A 76 -10.37 -5.59 -10.26
N GLY A 77 -10.80 -4.34 -10.07
CA GLY A 77 -12.19 -3.93 -10.03
C GLY A 77 -12.49 -2.99 -11.19
N GLN A 78 -13.76 -2.89 -11.57
CA GLN A 78 -14.25 -1.95 -12.56
C GLN A 78 -15.20 -0.96 -11.91
N VAL A 79 -15.06 0.31 -12.24
CA VAL A 79 -15.98 1.36 -11.81
C VAL A 79 -16.33 2.31 -12.92
N GLU A 80 -17.59 2.73 -12.94
CA GLU A 80 -18.09 3.78 -13.83
C GLU A 80 -18.10 5.12 -13.06
N GLY A 81 -17.41 6.12 -13.60
CA GLY A 81 -17.42 7.47 -13.03
C GLY A 81 -16.79 7.61 -11.64
N ALA A 82 -17.04 8.76 -11.01
CA ALA A 82 -16.44 9.22 -9.74
C ALA A 82 -14.89 9.33 -9.72
N GLY A 83 -14.35 9.90 -8.63
CA GLY A 83 -12.91 9.92 -8.38
C GLY A 83 -12.38 8.52 -8.07
N VAL A 84 -11.14 8.22 -8.50
CA VAL A 84 -10.56 6.85 -8.51
C VAL A 84 -10.63 6.16 -7.12
N ALA A 85 -10.42 6.89 -6.03
CA ALA A 85 -10.52 6.34 -4.67
C ALA A 85 -11.96 5.99 -4.25
N SER A 86 -12.94 6.83 -4.60
CA SER A 86 -14.35 6.52 -4.34
C SER A 86 -14.81 5.33 -5.18
N GLY A 87 -14.36 5.29 -6.45
CA GLY A 87 -14.57 4.14 -7.32
C GLY A 87 -14.01 2.85 -6.74
N ALA A 88 -12.75 2.80 -6.33
CA ALA A 88 -12.17 1.61 -5.70
C ALA A 88 -13.00 1.08 -4.51
N LEU A 89 -13.50 1.98 -3.65
CA LEU A 89 -14.37 1.60 -2.54
C LEU A 89 -15.77 1.13 -3.00
N GLN A 90 -16.31 1.70 -4.08
CA GLN A 90 -17.55 1.23 -4.68
C GLN A 90 -17.41 -0.18 -5.28
N ALA A 91 -16.31 -0.45 -5.99
CA ALA A 91 -15.99 -1.79 -6.48
C ALA A 91 -15.83 -2.79 -5.31
N LEU A 92 -15.19 -2.37 -4.22
CA LEU A 92 -15.05 -3.23 -3.04
C LEU A 92 -16.40 -3.62 -2.42
N VAL A 93 -17.35 -2.68 -2.27
CA VAL A 93 -18.68 -2.99 -1.71
C VAL A 93 -19.56 -3.77 -2.69
N ALA A 94 -19.31 -3.68 -4.00
CA ALA A 94 -19.92 -4.56 -4.99
C ALA A 94 -19.45 -6.01 -4.82
N GLY A 95 -18.20 -6.19 -4.35
CA GLY A 95 -17.61 -7.47 -3.98
C GLY A 95 -16.98 -8.22 -5.15
N PRO A 96 -16.44 -9.43 -4.90
CA PRO A 96 -15.77 -10.23 -5.92
C PRO A 96 -16.70 -10.60 -7.08
N THR A 97 -16.13 -10.56 -8.30
CA THR A 97 -16.75 -11.09 -9.51
C THR A 97 -16.90 -12.61 -9.44
N ALA A 98 -17.56 -13.22 -10.43
CA ALA A 98 -17.66 -14.67 -10.52
C ALA A 98 -16.29 -15.33 -10.75
N GLU A 99 -15.40 -14.65 -11.49
CA GLU A 99 -14.03 -15.11 -11.75
C GLU A 99 -13.18 -15.04 -10.48
N ASP A 100 -13.25 -13.92 -9.74
CA ASP A 100 -12.54 -13.78 -8.46
C ASP A 100 -12.96 -14.90 -7.48
N LYS A 101 -14.26 -15.18 -7.38
CA LYS A 101 -14.79 -16.28 -6.53
C LYS A 101 -14.28 -17.64 -6.97
N ALA A 102 -14.19 -17.89 -8.28
CA ALA A 102 -13.66 -19.13 -8.81
C ALA A 102 -12.16 -19.28 -8.50
N ALA A 103 -11.45 -18.17 -8.33
CA ALA A 103 -10.06 -18.10 -7.89
C ALA A 103 -9.88 -18.08 -6.35
N GLY A 104 -10.95 -18.30 -5.56
CA GLY A 104 -10.89 -18.36 -4.10
C GLY A 104 -11.05 -17.01 -3.39
N ALA A 105 -11.39 -15.93 -4.11
CA ALA A 105 -11.63 -14.63 -3.48
C ALA A 105 -13.00 -14.56 -2.80
N SER A 106 -13.03 -13.91 -1.64
CA SER A 106 -14.25 -13.61 -0.90
C SER A 106 -14.21 -12.19 -0.33
N SER A 107 -15.36 -11.71 0.15
CA SER A 107 -15.45 -10.42 0.84
C SER A 107 -16.12 -10.58 2.19
N SER A 108 -15.57 -9.92 3.20
CA SER A 108 -16.19 -9.77 4.51
C SER A 108 -17.11 -8.55 4.59
N VAL A 109 -17.13 -7.69 3.57
CA VAL A 109 -18.06 -6.56 3.48
C VAL A 109 -19.49 -7.10 3.28
N PRO A 110 -20.46 -6.73 4.13
CA PRO A 110 -21.84 -7.20 3.99
C PRO A 110 -22.47 -6.79 2.67
N VAL A 111 -23.19 -7.73 2.06
CA VAL A 111 -24.01 -7.47 0.88
C VAL A 111 -25.01 -6.35 1.18
N GLY A 112 -25.11 -5.39 0.27
CA GLY A 112 -25.99 -4.24 0.41
C GLY A 112 -25.35 -3.02 1.06
N THR A 113 -24.10 -3.12 1.54
CA THR A 113 -23.31 -1.95 1.94
C THR A 113 -23.18 -0.98 0.78
N ARG A 114 -23.37 0.31 1.05
CA ARG A 114 -23.20 1.40 0.09
C ARG A 114 -22.14 2.37 0.58
N VAL A 115 -21.35 2.91 -0.36
CA VAL A 115 -20.50 4.07 -0.12
C VAL A 115 -21.37 5.32 -0.25
N LEU A 116 -21.60 6.02 0.86
CA LEU A 116 -22.42 7.23 0.92
C LEU A 116 -21.60 8.49 0.61
N GLY A 117 -20.30 8.47 0.90
CA GLY A 117 -19.39 9.56 0.60
C GLY A 117 -17.94 9.22 0.92
N VAL A 118 -17.03 9.85 0.19
CA VAL A 118 -15.60 9.80 0.46
C VAL A 118 -15.06 11.22 0.35
N SER A 119 -14.40 11.71 1.40
CA SER A 119 -13.70 12.99 1.41
C SER A 119 -12.25 12.80 1.84
N LEU A 120 -11.34 13.56 1.27
CA LEU A 120 -9.92 13.52 1.61
C LEU A 120 -9.51 14.87 2.22
N ASP A 121 -8.94 14.82 3.41
CA ASP A 121 -8.34 15.98 4.08
C ASP A 121 -7.01 15.59 4.71
N GLY A 122 -5.94 16.30 4.35
CA GLY A 122 -4.60 16.11 4.94
C GLY A 122 -4.08 14.67 4.94
N GLY A 123 -4.38 13.86 3.91
CA GLY A 123 -3.97 12.45 3.84
C GLY A 123 -4.90 11.47 4.56
N VAL A 124 -5.97 11.95 5.17
CA VAL A 124 -7.00 11.13 5.82
C VAL A 124 -8.24 11.06 4.93
N ALA A 125 -8.61 9.85 4.51
CA ALA A 125 -9.86 9.61 3.81
C ALA A 125 -10.99 9.33 4.83
N THR A 126 -11.98 10.22 4.91
CA THR A 126 -13.23 9.92 5.62
C THR A 126 -14.14 9.14 4.69
N VAL A 127 -14.43 7.88 5.06
CA VAL A 127 -15.24 6.94 4.29
C VAL A 127 -16.57 6.74 5.02
N ASN A 128 -17.62 7.33 4.46
CA ASN A 128 -18.98 7.22 4.97
C ASN A 128 -19.70 6.06 4.29
N LEU A 129 -20.10 5.06 5.07
CA LEU A 129 -20.75 3.84 4.62
C LEU A 129 -22.17 3.77 5.18
N SER A 130 -23.02 2.98 4.54
CA SER A 130 -24.36 2.71 5.04
C SER A 130 -24.35 1.73 6.22
N SER A 131 -25.39 1.77 7.05
CA SER A 131 -25.51 0.92 8.26
C SER A 131 -25.35 -0.59 8.03
N GLU A 132 -25.58 -1.09 6.82
CA GLU A 132 -25.34 -2.49 6.46
C GLU A 132 -23.89 -2.92 6.71
N PHE A 133 -22.91 -2.02 6.61
CA PHE A 133 -21.49 -2.33 6.89
C PHE A 133 -21.28 -2.82 8.33
N ALA A 134 -22.08 -2.27 9.27
CA ALA A 134 -22.02 -2.61 10.69
C ALA A 134 -22.79 -3.89 11.07
N ALA A 135 -23.48 -4.51 10.11
CA ALA A 135 -24.31 -5.68 10.38
C ALA A 135 -23.50 -6.99 10.34
N GLY A 136 -23.78 -7.84 11.34
CA GLY A 136 -23.41 -9.25 11.37
C GLY A 136 -21.92 -9.56 11.35
N GLY A 137 -21.62 -10.86 11.29
CA GLY A 137 -20.25 -11.40 11.31
C GLY A 137 -19.69 -11.62 12.71
N GLY A 138 -18.78 -12.58 12.84
CA GLY A 138 -17.93 -12.73 14.03
C GLY A 138 -16.73 -11.78 13.97
N SER A 139 -15.91 -11.77 15.04
CA SER A 139 -14.77 -10.84 15.20
C SER A 139 -13.86 -10.80 13.96
N LEU A 140 -13.49 -11.96 13.42
CA LEU A 140 -12.62 -12.04 12.23
C LEU A 140 -13.24 -11.37 11.00
N SER A 141 -14.54 -11.58 10.73
CA SER A 141 -15.23 -10.93 9.59
C SER A 141 -15.38 -9.42 9.79
N ILE A 142 -15.59 -8.98 11.02
CA ILE A 142 -15.66 -7.56 11.38
C ILE A 142 -14.28 -6.88 11.21
N MET A 143 -13.20 -7.53 11.62
CA MET A 143 -11.85 -7.02 11.43
C MET A 143 -11.45 -7.02 9.94
N SER A 144 -11.73 -8.12 9.24
CA SER A 144 -11.38 -8.30 7.83
C SER A 144 -12.02 -7.23 6.94
N ARG A 145 -13.32 -6.90 7.13
CA ARG A 145 -13.98 -5.88 6.30
C ARG A 145 -13.42 -4.48 6.51
N VAL A 146 -12.95 -4.16 7.72
CA VAL A 146 -12.28 -2.88 8.00
C VAL A 146 -10.92 -2.87 7.29
N ALA A 147 -10.16 -3.95 7.42
CA ALA A 147 -8.87 -4.11 6.73
C ALA A 147 -9.02 -3.99 5.20
N GLN A 148 -10.05 -4.61 4.60
CA GLN A 148 -10.36 -4.50 3.17
C GLN A 148 -10.55 -3.03 2.74
N VAL A 149 -11.32 -2.24 3.50
CA VAL A 149 -11.54 -0.81 3.21
C VAL A 149 -10.24 -0.03 3.35
N VAL A 150 -9.48 -0.26 4.42
CA VAL A 150 -8.22 0.44 4.66
C VAL A 150 -7.21 0.16 3.56
N PHE A 151 -6.97 -1.11 3.21
CA PHE A 151 -6.04 -1.48 2.14
C PHE A 151 -6.47 -0.92 0.79
N THR A 152 -7.77 -0.97 0.48
CA THR A 152 -8.30 -0.42 -0.78
C THR A 152 -8.17 1.10 -0.83
N ALA A 153 -8.44 1.84 0.25
CA ALA A 153 -8.30 3.30 0.24
C ALA A 153 -6.83 3.75 0.25
N THR A 154 -5.96 3.05 0.98
CA THR A 154 -4.54 3.45 1.17
C THR A 154 -3.61 2.94 0.07
N GLN A 155 -4.14 2.35 -1.00
CA GLN A 155 -3.37 2.07 -2.22
C GLN A 155 -2.92 3.36 -2.92
N PHE A 156 -3.67 4.46 -2.74
CA PHE A 156 -3.38 5.74 -3.34
C PHE A 156 -2.39 6.49 -2.44
N SER A 157 -1.26 6.94 -3.00
CA SER A 157 -0.18 7.57 -2.23
C SER A 157 -0.59 8.87 -1.52
N THR A 158 -1.72 9.47 -1.89
CA THR A 158 -2.30 10.65 -1.23
C THR A 158 -3.17 10.30 -0.02
N ILE A 159 -3.42 9.02 0.26
CA ILE A 159 -4.26 8.54 1.37
C ILE A 159 -3.41 7.67 2.29
N GLU A 160 -3.11 8.21 3.47
CA GLU A 160 -2.28 7.55 4.49
C GLU A 160 -3.12 6.76 5.49
N SER A 161 -4.37 7.17 5.71
CA SER A 161 -5.26 6.55 6.69
C SER A 161 -6.74 6.77 6.37
N VAL A 162 -7.61 6.00 7.03
CA VAL A 162 -9.06 6.02 6.83
C VAL A 162 -9.80 6.31 8.13
N LEU A 163 -10.67 7.31 8.13
CA LEU A 163 -11.66 7.53 9.18
C LEU A 163 -13.01 6.95 8.71
N PHE A 164 -13.69 6.22 9.58
CA PHE A 164 -14.95 5.57 9.24
C PHE A 164 -16.15 6.36 9.77
N GLU A 165 -17.17 6.48 8.93
CA GLU A 165 -18.50 6.94 9.32
C GLU A 165 -19.58 5.94 8.90
N ILE A 166 -20.66 5.87 9.69
CA ILE A 166 -21.89 5.16 9.34
C ILE A 166 -23.04 6.16 9.31
N ASP A 167 -23.70 6.27 8.15
CA ASP A 167 -24.81 7.19 7.92
C ASP A 167 -24.47 8.63 8.37
N GLY A 168 -23.24 9.07 8.09
CA GLY A 168 -22.71 10.40 8.41
C GLY A 168 -22.34 10.63 9.88
N LYS A 169 -22.19 9.57 10.67
CA LYS A 169 -21.74 9.65 12.07
C LYS A 169 -20.41 8.90 12.25
N PRO A 170 -19.46 9.43 13.05
CA PRO A 170 -18.22 8.73 13.36
C PRO A 170 -18.46 7.32 13.90
N LEU A 171 -17.68 6.37 13.39
CA LEU A 171 -17.71 4.97 13.81
C LEU A 171 -16.52 4.67 14.73
N ASP A 172 -16.69 4.87 16.03
CA ASP A 172 -15.65 4.59 17.02
C ASP A 172 -15.61 3.12 17.46
N SER A 173 -16.70 2.37 17.25
CA SER A 173 -16.76 0.95 17.61
C SER A 173 -17.62 0.15 16.63
N LEU A 174 -17.19 -1.07 16.33
CA LEU A 174 -17.86 -1.98 15.40
C LEU A 174 -18.07 -3.37 16.01
N GLY A 175 -19.26 -3.93 15.80
CA GLY A 175 -19.61 -5.27 16.26
C GLY A 175 -19.99 -5.37 17.75
N GLY A 176 -20.62 -6.48 18.12
CA GLY A 176 -21.10 -6.72 19.50
C GLY A 176 -19.99 -6.95 20.52
N GLU A 177 -18.78 -7.25 20.06
CA GLU A 177 -17.57 -7.46 20.89
C GLU A 177 -16.75 -6.17 21.06
N GLY A 178 -17.12 -5.10 20.35
CA GLY A 178 -16.55 -3.76 20.52
C GLY A 178 -15.16 -3.59 19.90
N LEU A 179 -15.00 -3.91 18.61
CA LEU A 179 -13.78 -3.54 17.88
C LEU A 179 -13.63 -2.01 17.91
N ILE A 180 -12.56 -1.51 18.52
CA ILE A 180 -12.33 -0.08 18.70
C ILE A 180 -11.66 0.49 17.45
N LEU A 181 -12.37 1.39 16.78
CA LEU A 181 -11.97 2.12 15.57
C LEU A 181 -11.75 3.61 15.87
N GLU A 182 -11.33 3.94 17.08
CA GLU A 182 -10.99 5.31 17.46
C GLU A 182 -9.92 5.90 16.52
N GLY A 183 -10.27 7.04 15.90
CA GLY A 183 -9.39 7.82 15.02
C GLY A 183 -9.14 7.23 13.63
N PRO A 184 -8.20 7.80 12.87
CA PRO A 184 -7.83 7.27 11.56
C PRO A 184 -7.12 5.91 11.63
N GLN A 185 -7.51 4.99 10.76
CA GLN A 185 -6.99 3.64 10.65
C GLN A 185 -5.93 3.58 9.54
N THR A 186 -4.71 3.18 9.88
CA THR A 186 -3.62 3.01 8.91
C THR A 186 -3.50 1.55 8.48
N ARG A 187 -2.87 1.30 7.31
CA ARG A 187 -2.59 -0.06 6.82
C ARG A 187 -1.77 -0.89 7.83
N ALA A 188 -0.83 -0.26 8.53
CA ALA A 188 0.00 -0.90 9.55
C ALA A 188 -0.80 -1.43 10.76
N LYS A 189 -1.93 -0.82 11.12
CA LYS A 189 -2.81 -1.35 12.20
C LYS A 189 -3.46 -2.69 11.81
N TRP A 190 -3.54 -2.98 10.52
CA TRP A 190 -4.15 -4.17 9.94
C TRP A 190 -3.13 -5.10 9.29
N GLU A 191 -1.85 -5.00 9.70
CA GLU A 191 -0.73 -5.78 9.16
C GLU A 191 -0.98 -7.30 9.20
N GLU A 192 -1.72 -7.79 10.18
CA GLU A 192 -2.04 -9.22 10.31
C GLU A 192 -2.85 -9.77 9.13
N PHE A 193 -3.56 -8.91 8.40
CA PHE A 193 -4.33 -9.29 7.22
C PHE A 193 -3.50 -9.26 5.92
N ALA A 194 -2.28 -8.72 5.94
CA ALA A 194 -1.38 -8.81 4.80
C ALA A 194 -0.58 -10.12 4.83
N PRO A 195 -0.30 -10.75 3.68
CA PRO A 195 0.73 -11.77 3.60
C PRO A 195 2.10 -11.16 3.91
N LEU A 196 3.05 -12.01 4.33
CA LEU A 196 4.42 -11.55 4.64
C LEU A 196 5.13 -10.94 3.43
N ILE A 197 4.75 -11.37 2.23
CA ILE A 197 5.16 -10.79 0.95
C ILE A 197 3.86 -10.55 0.20
N LEU A 198 3.50 -9.28 0.05
CA LEU A 198 2.31 -8.83 -0.67
C LEU A 198 2.76 -8.27 -2.01
N VAL A 199 2.43 -8.96 -3.09
CA VAL A 199 2.59 -8.45 -4.45
C VAL A 199 1.37 -7.59 -4.77
N GLU A 200 1.60 -6.36 -5.18
CA GLU A 200 0.56 -5.37 -5.51
C GLU A 200 0.45 -5.10 -7.01
N GLU A 201 1.52 -5.40 -7.77
CA GLU A 201 1.52 -5.39 -9.23
C GLU A 201 2.47 -6.49 -9.72
N PRO A 202 2.09 -7.32 -10.71
CA PRO A 202 0.73 -7.45 -11.21
C PRO A 202 -0.21 -8.03 -10.15
N VAL A 203 -1.51 -7.78 -10.29
CA VAL A 203 -2.53 -8.39 -9.41
C VAL A 203 -2.94 -9.76 -9.94
N ARG A 204 -3.71 -10.50 -9.14
CA ARG A 204 -4.21 -11.83 -9.54
C ARG A 204 -5.08 -11.73 -10.78
N GLY A 205 -4.82 -12.59 -11.77
CA GLY A 205 -5.55 -12.65 -13.04
C GLY A 205 -5.03 -11.71 -14.13
N ASP A 206 -4.04 -10.86 -13.82
CA ASP A 206 -3.42 -9.98 -14.83
C ASP A 206 -2.72 -10.79 -15.92
N THR A 207 -2.50 -10.14 -17.06
CA THR A 207 -1.84 -10.75 -18.21
C THR A 207 -0.46 -10.18 -18.44
N ALA A 208 0.50 -11.02 -18.81
CA ALA A 208 1.87 -10.65 -19.11
C ALA A 208 2.32 -11.21 -20.46
N THR A 209 3.29 -10.57 -21.10
CA THR A 209 3.84 -11.03 -22.40
C THR A 209 5.14 -11.79 -22.19
N MET A 210 5.26 -12.99 -22.77
CA MET A 210 6.51 -13.74 -22.75
C MET A 210 7.63 -12.97 -23.47
N GLY A 211 8.78 -12.82 -22.82
CA GLY A 211 9.94 -12.13 -23.36
C GLY A 211 10.03 -10.64 -23.07
N GLU A 212 8.99 -10.04 -22.49
CA GLU A 212 8.97 -8.64 -22.07
C GLU A 212 9.28 -8.48 -20.57
N PRO A 213 9.80 -7.31 -20.13
CA PRO A 213 10.00 -7.04 -18.72
C PRO A 213 8.68 -7.05 -17.94
N LEU A 214 8.55 -7.97 -17.00
CA LEU A 214 7.49 -8.02 -16.01
C LEU A 214 7.94 -7.26 -14.76
N LEU A 215 7.28 -6.13 -14.50
CA LEU A 215 7.48 -5.34 -13.29
C LEU A 215 6.66 -5.94 -12.15
N ILE A 216 7.32 -6.24 -11.04
CA ILE A 216 6.71 -6.82 -9.85
C ILE A 216 6.96 -5.87 -8.69
N THR A 217 5.90 -5.30 -8.13
CA THR A 217 5.99 -4.36 -7.00
C THR A 217 5.12 -4.81 -5.85
N GLY A 218 5.46 -4.36 -4.66
CA GLY A 218 4.62 -4.58 -3.49
C GLY A 218 5.37 -4.26 -2.21
N SER A 219 5.03 -4.98 -1.15
CA SER A 219 5.65 -4.83 0.16
C SER A 219 5.90 -6.16 0.86
N ALA A 220 6.91 -6.21 1.71
CA ALA A 220 7.27 -7.41 2.45
C ALA A 220 7.70 -7.09 3.89
N ASN A 221 7.49 -8.05 4.76
CA ASN A 221 7.91 -8.07 6.16
C ASN A 221 8.57 -9.42 6.45
N VAL A 222 9.74 -9.63 5.87
CA VAL A 222 10.49 -10.90 5.91
C VAL A 222 11.86 -10.72 6.56
N PHE A 223 12.44 -11.81 7.06
CA PHE A 223 13.75 -11.80 7.68
C PHE A 223 14.82 -11.27 6.72
N GLU A 224 15.68 -10.37 7.22
CA GLU A 224 16.72 -9.68 6.43
C GLU A 224 16.22 -8.94 5.18
N ALA A 225 14.92 -8.67 5.09
CA ALA A 225 14.26 -8.09 3.91
C ALA A 225 14.43 -8.94 2.63
N ALA A 226 14.91 -10.18 2.73
CA ALA A 226 15.29 -10.99 1.59
C ALA A 226 14.26 -12.09 1.32
N PHE A 227 13.91 -12.23 0.04
CA PHE A 227 13.01 -13.28 -0.44
C PHE A 227 13.32 -13.61 -1.90
N LYS A 228 12.58 -14.54 -2.47
CA LYS A 228 12.71 -14.98 -3.85
C LYS A 228 11.40 -14.78 -4.59
N VAL A 229 11.53 -14.30 -5.82
CA VAL A 229 10.48 -14.28 -6.83
C VAL A 229 10.82 -15.34 -7.87
N GLU A 230 9.89 -16.25 -8.09
CA GLU A 230 9.93 -17.22 -9.17
C GLU A 230 8.74 -16.99 -10.10
N VAL A 231 8.91 -17.23 -11.39
CA VAL A 231 7.82 -17.14 -12.37
C VAL A 231 7.67 -18.49 -13.04
N THR A 232 6.45 -19.03 -13.04
CA THR A 232 6.10 -20.26 -13.74
C THR A 232 5.40 -19.98 -15.06
N ASP A 233 5.60 -20.85 -16.05
CA ASP A 233 4.89 -20.80 -17.32
C ASP A 233 3.56 -21.56 -17.29
N GLY A 234 2.88 -21.69 -18.44
CA GLY A 234 1.59 -22.38 -18.56
C GLY A 234 1.56 -23.87 -18.19
N ASP A 235 2.72 -24.53 -18.08
CA ASP A 235 2.84 -25.92 -17.60
C ASP A 235 3.25 -25.99 -16.11
N GLY A 236 3.43 -24.84 -15.46
CA GLY A 236 3.95 -24.74 -14.10
C GLY A 236 5.47 -24.83 -13.99
N LEU A 237 6.22 -24.76 -15.11
CA LEU A 237 7.68 -24.79 -15.08
C LEU A 237 8.23 -23.43 -14.64
N ILE A 238 9.13 -23.43 -13.64
CA ILE A 238 9.84 -22.21 -13.23
C ILE A 238 10.78 -21.78 -14.37
N ILE A 239 10.49 -20.61 -14.96
CA ILE A 239 11.26 -20.00 -16.06
C ILE A 239 12.07 -18.78 -15.62
N VAL A 240 11.80 -18.26 -14.42
CA VAL A 240 12.59 -17.20 -13.76
C VAL A 240 12.75 -17.57 -12.29
N SER A 241 13.94 -17.31 -11.74
CA SER A 241 14.20 -17.30 -10.30
C SER A 241 15.12 -16.13 -9.97
N ALA A 242 14.65 -15.18 -9.17
CA ALA A 242 15.39 -13.98 -8.81
C ALA A 242 15.32 -13.71 -7.29
N PRO A 243 16.46 -13.43 -6.62
CA PRO A 243 16.43 -12.88 -5.29
C PRO A 243 15.94 -11.43 -5.32
N VAL A 244 15.11 -11.04 -4.35
CA VAL A 244 14.58 -9.69 -4.19
C VAL A 244 14.80 -9.22 -2.77
N MET A 245 15.07 -7.93 -2.60
CA MET A 245 15.18 -7.29 -1.30
C MET A 245 14.13 -6.19 -1.15
N ALA A 246 13.42 -6.19 -0.03
CA ALA A 246 12.59 -5.08 0.39
C ALA A 246 13.43 -3.97 1.04
N THR A 247 12.88 -2.77 1.13
CA THR A 247 13.55 -1.60 1.76
C THR A 247 13.68 -1.73 3.28
N SER A 248 12.95 -2.67 3.90
CA SER A 248 13.02 -2.98 5.32
C SER A 248 12.71 -4.46 5.56
N GLY A 249 13.11 -4.97 6.73
CA GLY A 249 13.02 -6.39 7.10
C GLY A 249 12.09 -6.64 8.29
N SER A 250 12.20 -7.83 8.88
CA SER A 250 11.32 -8.30 9.97
C SER A 250 10.99 -7.23 11.02
N GLY A 251 9.69 -7.07 11.27
CA GLY A 251 9.14 -6.12 12.23
C GLY A 251 8.79 -4.76 11.61
N THR A 252 9.28 -4.47 10.41
CA THR A 252 8.96 -3.24 9.68
C THR A 252 8.71 -3.59 8.21
N ARG A 253 7.44 -3.49 7.77
CA ARG A 253 7.11 -3.70 6.36
C ARG A 253 7.86 -2.70 5.47
N GLY A 254 8.60 -3.20 4.50
CA GLY A 254 9.28 -2.42 3.46
C GLY A 254 8.65 -2.64 2.09
N THR A 255 8.83 -1.69 1.18
CA THR A 255 8.42 -1.82 -0.23
C THR A 255 9.49 -2.55 -1.03
N PHE A 256 9.13 -3.15 -2.17
CA PHE A 256 10.08 -3.69 -3.13
C PHE A 256 9.62 -3.41 -4.57
N GLN A 257 10.59 -3.44 -5.48
CA GLN A 257 10.37 -3.43 -6.91
C GLN A 257 11.39 -4.36 -7.56
N ALA A 258 10.92 -5.28 -8.40
CA ALA A 258 11.74 -6.19 -9.18
C ALA A 258 11.28 -6.16 -10.63
N SER A 259 12.22 -6.26 -11.57
CA SER A 259 11.91 -6.43 -12.98
C SER A 259 12.56 -7.71 -13.46
N VAL A 260 11.74 -8.63 -13.96
CA VAL A 260 12.19 -9.92 -14.49
C VAL A 260 11.74 -10.06 -15.94
N THR A 261 12.41 -10.90 -16.73
CA THR A 261 12.01 -11.13 -18.12
C THR A 261 11.80 -12.63 -18.34
N PRO A 262 10.56 -13.12 -18.20
CA PRO A 262 10.23 -14.51 -18.44
C PRO A 262 10.49 -14.85 -19.91
N LYS A 263 11.29 -15.89 -20.19
CA LYS A 263 11.66 -16.28 -21.57
C LYS A 263 11.64 -17.79 -21.71
N GLY A 264 11.30 -18.26 -22.91
CA GLY A 264 11.41 -19.67 -23.28
C GLY A 264 10.39 -20.60 -22.61
N GLY A 265 9.38 -20.05 -21.92
CA GLY A 265 8.24 -20.78 -21.39
C GLY A 265 7.08 -20.87 -22.38
N LYS A 266 6.06 -21.64 -22.00
CA LYS A 266 4.78 -21.70 -22.71
C LYS A 266 3.81 -20.62 -22.26
N ASN A 267 3.03 -20.10 -23.20
CA ASN A 267 1.89 -19.24 -22.94
C ASN A 267 0.77 -20.01 -22.21
N GLY A 268 -0.14 -19.29 -21.56
CA GLY A 268 -1.21 -19.83 -20.72
C GLY A 268 -1.08 -19.40 -19.26
N PHE A 269 -1.87 -20.03 -18.38
CA PHE A 269 -1.92 -19.68 -16.96
C PHE A 269 -0.64 -20.14 -16.23
N GLY A 270 0.18 -19.17 -15.86
CA GLY A 270 1.34 -19.35 -14.98
C GLY A 270 1.11 -18.63 -13.65
N ALA A 271 2.18 -18.42 -12.89
CA ALA A 271 2.13 -17.70 -11.63
C ALA A 271 3.44 -16.97 -11.30
N ILE A 272 3.32 -15.91 -10.50
CA ILE A 272 4.42 -15.37 -9.73
C ILE A 272 4.38 -16.04 -8.36
N VAL A 273 5.46 -16.71 -7.98
CA VAL A 273 5.61 -17.39 -6.70
C VAL A 273 6.58 -16.61 -5.83
N VAL A 274 6.12 -16.15 -4.68
CA VAL A 274 6.95 -15.47 -3.69
C VAL A 274 7.24 -16.39 -2.51
N SER A 275 8.52 -16.55 -2.18
CA SER A 275 8.95 -17.44 -1.11
C SER A 275 10.17 -16.91 -0.36
N TYR A 276 10.37 -17.34 0.87
CA TYR A 276 11.59 -17.09 1.63
C TYR A 276 12.11 -18.39 2.25
N ASP A 277 13.40 -18.41 2.59
CA ASP A 277 13.98 -19.55 3.31
C ASP A 277 13.85 -19.31 4.82
N SER A 278 13.23 -20.27 5.51
CA SER A 278 13.03 -20.24 6.96
C SER A 278 14.35 -20.11 7.72
N ALA A 279 14.50 -19.07 8.54
CA ALA A 279 15.68 -18.88 9.38
C ALA A 279 15.88 -20.01 10.43
N LYS A 280 14.85 -20.83 10.66
CA LYS A 280 14.89 -21.94 11.63
C LYS A 280 15.62 -23.16 11.08
N ASP A 281 15.41 -23.48 9.80
CA ASP A 281 15.81 -24.77 9.21
C ASP A 281 16.16 -24.72 7.71
N GLY A 282 16.13 -23.53 7.10
CA GLY A 282 16.41 -23.33 5.67
C GLY A 282 15.32 -23.87 4.75
N THR A 283 14.15 -24.26 5.28
CA THR A 283 13.05 -24.74 4.45
C THR A 283 12.47 -23.60 3.63
N ARG A 284 12.20 -23.84 2.34
CA ARG A 284 11.49 -22.89 1.49
C ARG A 284 10.04 -22.79 1.96
N VAL A 285 9.62 -21.59 2.30
CA VAL A 285 8.24 -21.25 2.66
C VAL A 285 7.65 -20.44 1.51
N VAL A 286 6.70 -21.02 0.78
CA VAL A 286 5.89 -20.28 -0.19
C VAL A 286 4.91 -19.42 0.58
N VAL A 287 4.96 -18.11 0.34
CA VAL A 287 4.08 -17.13 0.97
C VAL A 287 2.83 -16.93 0.16
N ASP A 288 3.00 -16.83 -1.17
CA ASP A 288 1.88 -16.63 -2.08
C ASP A 288 2.21 -17.11 -3.51
N GLU A 289 1.17 -17.48 -4.23
CA GLU A 289 1.17 -17.78 -5.67
C GLU A 289 0.13 -16.86 -6.34
N ILE A 290 0.61 -15.94 -7.16
CA ILE A 290 -0.20 -14.93 -7.86
C ILE A 290 -0.41 -15.44 -9.29
N PRO A 291 -1.62 -15.97 -9.63
CA PRO A 291 -1.90 -16.44 -10.96
C PRO A 291 -1.90 -15.29 -11.96
N ILE A 292 -1.24 -15.48 -13.10
CA ILE A 292 -1.22 -14.54 -14.23
C ILE A 292 -1.31 -15.31 -15.55
N GLU A 293 -1.85 -14.69 -16.59
CA GLU A 293 -1.94 -15.30 -17.92
C GLU A 293 -0.81 -14.79 -18.83
N PHE A 294 0.02 -15.70 -19.32
CA PHE A 294 1.03 -15.38 -20.34
C PHE A 294 0.43 -15.44 -21.75
N LYS A 295 0.55 -14.33 -22.49
CA LYS A 295 0.11 -14.18 -23.88
C LYS A 295 1.28 -14.20 -24.88
#